data_AF-A0A2N1S4D6-F1
#
_entry.id   AF-A0A2N1S4D6-F1
#
_cell.length_a   1.000
_cell.length_b   1.000
_cell.length_c   1.000
_cell.angle_alpha   90.00
_cell.angle_beta   90.00
_cell.angle_gamma   90.00
#
_symmetry.space_group_name_H-M   'P 1'
#
loop_
_entity.id
_entity.type
_entity.pdbx_description
1 polymer ?
#
loop_
_entity_poly.entity_id
_entity_poly.type
_entity_poly.pdbx_seq_one_letter_code
_entity_poly.pdbx_strand_id
1 'polypeptide(L)'
;MRCTIPGTWKVALLGAAVTMVLTSCVHRSPFVEEQYFQAMGAPGEIVVTVDTRAPEKLPGSFSVQDGSFATLLSRIDRLSVSLYDPSGRAESDGVVQADELAAYEYYGGAEGNIPAFLTNSMLLWDDAWEKIEEGKIRYYRNEWLGLDVYAPKNGLLLFASDNYMKAYETTYKNRTTRIPAALADRMAKSLFGFYVGSPKAMMEIGLAIPQSVLAQTDSMVLVIEEQEQKGMTLGGIVTMKSPKLANSLSILLKSSYISDKRRNKEPLGDLTNLFILEDDAVHINGMELSDEQYAAFSTMFGSLAALTTGDKR
;
A
#
# COMPACT_ATOMS: atom_id res chain seq x y z
N MET A 1 -5.68 -12.46 -62.64
CA MET A 1 -6.13 -11.13 -62.16
C MET A 1 -5.49 -10.86 -60.81
N ARG A 2 -4.53 -9.93 -60.74
CA ARG A 2 -3.93 -9.50 -59.48
C ARG A 2 -4.81 -8.40 -58.89
N CYS A 3 -5.51 -8.70 -57.79
CA CYS A 3 -6.21 -7.68 -57.01
C CYS A 3 -5.17 -6.76 -56.34
N THR A 4 -4.96 -5.60 -56.92
CA THR A 4 -4.25 -4.49 -56.28
C THR A 4 -5.18 -3.83 -55.27
N ILE A 5 -4.97 -4.13 -53.98
CA ILE A 5 -5.62 -3.42 -52.86
C ILE A 5 -5.04 -1.99 -52.81
N PRO A 6 -5.87 -0.93 -52.79
CA PRO A 6 -5.39 0.46 -52.76
C PRO A 6 -4.52 0.72 -51.53
N GLY A 7 -3.40 1.44 -51.70
CA GLY A 7 -2.41 1.69 -50.65
C GLY A 7 -2.96 2.41 -49.40
N THR A 8 -4.08 3.12 -49.51
CA THR A 8 -4.73 3.83 -48.40
C THR A 8 -5.42 2.87 -47.42
N TRP A 9 -5.94 1.74 -47.89
CA TRP A 9 -6.57 0.73 -47.03
C TRP A 9 -5.54 -0.05 -46.22
N LYS A 10 -4.34 -0.28 -46.75
CA LYS A 10 -3.25 -0.93 -46.00
C LYS A 10 -2.78 -0.06 -44.84
N VAL A 11 -2.69 1.27 -45.03
CA VAL A 11 -2.32 2.21 -43.97
C VAL A 11 -3.44 2.35 -42.94
N ALA A 12 -4.70 2.39 -43.36
CA ALA A 12 -5.84 2.42 -42.45
C ALA A 12 -6.01 1.12 -41.64
N LEU A 13 -5.79 -0.06 -42.26
CA LEU A 13 -5.79 -1.35 -41.58
C LEU A 13 -4.59 -1.51 -40.63
N LEU A 14 -3.40 -1.02 -41.01
CA LEU A 14 -2.26 -0.99 -40.09
C LEU A 14 -2.53 -0.04 -38.92
N GLY A 15 -3.08 1.14 -39.19
CA GLY A 15 -3.46 2.12 -38.17
C GLY A 15 -4.51 1.56 -37.21
N ALA A 16 -5.56 0.93 -37.71
CA ALA A 16 -6.60 0.29 -36.90
C ALA A 16 -6.07 -0.93 -36.12
N ALA A 17 -5.20 -1.75 -36.73
CA ALA A 17 -4.59 -2.90 -36.05
C ALA A 17 -3.60 -2.45 -34.96
N VAL A 18 -2.79 -1.42 -35.20
CA VAL A 18 -1.90 -0.83 -34.20
C VAL A 18 -2.71 -0.18 -33.07
N THR A 19 -3.80 0.53 -33.40
CA THR A 19 -4.69 1.12 -32.40
C THR A 19 -5.38 0.02 -31.58
N MET A 20 -5.88 -1.05 -32.21
CA MET A 20 -6.47 -2.19 -31.51
C MET A 20 -5.46 -2.90 -30.60
N VAL A 21 -4.25 -3.19 -31.08
CA VAL A 21 -3.19 -3.84 -30.29
C VAL A 21 -2.72 -2.96 -29.12
N LEU A 22 -2.69 -1.63 -29.30
CA LEU A 22 -2.37 -0.69 -28.23
C LEU A 22 -3.52 -0.52 -27.23
N THR A 23 -4.78 -0.70 -27.64
CA THR A 23 -5.95 -0.63 -26.75
C THR A 23 -6.31 -1.96 -26.08
N SER A 24 -5.86 -3.11 -26.60
CA SER A 24 -6.23 -4.44 -26.08
C SER A 24 -5.18 -5.07 -25.15
N CYS A 25 -4.00 -4.46 -25.01
CA CYS A 25 -2.98 -4.92 -24.07
C CYS A 25 -3.22 -4.26 -22.70
N VAL A 26 -4.05 -4.91 -21.88
CA VAL A 26 -4.09 -4.57 -20.44
C VAL A 26 -2.73 -4.95 -19.86
N HIS A 27 -1.93 -3.95 -19.51
CA HIS A 27 -0.69 -4.19 -18.79
C HIS A 27 -1.02 -4.62 -17.36
N ARG A 28 -0.27 -5.59 -16.85
CA ARG A 28 -0.37 -6.08 -15.49
C ARG A 28 1.01 -6.05 -14.87
N SER A 29 1.05 -6.15 -13.54
CA SER A 29 2.29 -6.27 -12.79
C SER A 29 3.26 -7.26 -13.45
N PRO A 30 4.56 -6.93 -13.54
CA PRO A 30 5.56 -7.85 -14.05
C PRO A 30 5.83 -9.03 -13.11
N PHE A 31 5.28 -9.01 -11.89
CA PHE A 31 5.41 -10.06 -10.88
C PHE A 31 4.12 -10.90 -10.88
N VAL A 32 4.23 -12.14 -11.39
CA VAL A 32 3.07 -13.03 -11.59
C VAL A 32 2.91 -14.01 -10.42
N GLU A 33 4.02 -14.46 -9.84
CA GLU A 33 4.05 -15.48 -8.78
C GLU A 33 4.05 -14.85 -7.37
N GLU A 34 4.31 -13.55 -7.28
CA GLU A 34 4.45 -12.81 -6.03
C GLU A 34 3.86 -11.40 -6.18
N GLN A 35 3.48 -10.80 -5.05
CA GLN A 35 2.99 -9.41 -5.04
C GLN A 35 4.17 -8.43 -5.00
N TYR A 36 4.14 -7.33 -5.75
CA TYR A 36 5.23 -6.35 -5.78
C TYR A 36 5.63 -5.86 -4.37
N PHE A 37 4.68 -5.57 -3.49
CA PHE A 37 4.99 -5.08 -2.15
C PHE A 37 5.65 -6.12 -1.23
N GLN A 38 5.71 -7.42 -1.61
CA GLN A 38 6.40 -8.43 -0.80
C GLN A 38 7.89 -8.12 -0.58
N ALA A 39 8.51 -7.35 -1.47
CA ALA A 39 9.90 -6.94 -1.31
C ALA A 39 10.08 -5.69 -0.44
N MET A 40 9.02 -5.05 0.01
CA MET A 40 9.06 -3.93 0.97
C MET A 40 9.11 -4.45 2.41
N GLY A 41 9.18 -3.53 3.39
CA GLY A 41 9.05 -3.91 4.80
C GLY A 41 10.35 -4.43 5.39
N ALA A 42 11.46 -3.70 5.14
CA ALA A 42 12.67 -3.90 5.93
C ALA A 42 12.37 -3.63 7.42
N PRO A 43 13.21 -4.11 8.36
CA PRO A 43 12.95 -3.93 9.79
C PRO A 43 12.71 -2.47 10.19
N GLY A 44 11.55 -2.20 10.79
CA GLY A 44 11.09 -0.86 11.17
C GLY A 44 10.42 -0.05 10.05
N GLU A 45 10.35 -0.57 8.82
CA GLU A 45 9.55 0.05 7.75
C GLU A 45 8.09 -0.35 7.87
N ILE A 46 7.21 0.61 7.56
CA ILE A 46 5.76 0.42 7.54
C ILE A 46 5.32 0.30 6.09
N VAL A 47 4.74 -0.84 5.74
CA VAL A 47 4.21 -1.11 4.40
C VAL A 47 2.71 -0.95 4.39
N VAL A 48 2.23 -0.16 3.46
CA VAL A 48 0.82 0.12 3.25
C VAL A 48 0.46 -0.21 1.80
N THR A 49 -0.64 -0.93 1.61
CA THR A 49 -1.16 -1.28 0.30
C THR A 49 -2.64 -0.96 0.21
N VAL A 50 -3.08 -0.45 -0.92
CA VAL A 50 -4.45 0.03 -1.12
C VAL A 50 -4.96 -0.46 -2.46
N ASP A 51 -6.16 -1.04 -2.46
CA ASP A 51 -6.91 -1.33 -3.68
C ASP A 51 -7.52 -0.03 -4.22
N THR A 52 -7.05 0.42 -5.37
CA THR A 52 -7.50 1.68 -5.97
C THR A 52 -8.63 1.50 -6.97
N ARG A 53 -9.14 0.27 -7.15
CA ARG A 53 -10.25 -0.03 -8.08
C ARG A 53 -11.62 0.35 -7.52
N ALA A 54 -11.71 0.50 -6.19
CA ALA A 54 -12.91 0.92 -5.49
C ALA A 54 -12.58 2.06 -4.50
N PRO A 55 -12.10 3.22 -4.99
CA PRO A 55 -11.63 4.32 -4.14
C PRO A 55 -12.75 4.88 -3.24
N GLU A 56 -14.01 4.75 -3.64
CA GLU A 56 -15.19 5.11 -2.85
C GLU A 56 -15.36 4.27 -1.57
N LYS A 57 -14.72 3.10 -1.51
CA LYS A 57 -14.75 2.19 -0.36
C LYS A 57 -13.58 2.41 0.60
N LEU A 58 -12.65 3.31 0.27
CA LEU A 58 -11.47 3.54 1.10
C LEU A 58 -11.82 4.38 2.33
N PRO A 59 -11.17 4.11 3.48
CA PRO A 59 -11.32 4.94 4.66
C PRO A 59 -10.73 6.33 4.41
N GLY A 60 -11.53 7.37 4.70
CA GLY A 60 -11.18 8.76 4.45
C GLY A 60 -11.37 9.05 2.99
N SER A 61 -12.52 9.63 2.65
CA SER A 61 -12.92 9.94 1.28
C SER A 61 -11.73 10.47 0.48
N PHE A 62 -11.16 9.61 -0.37
CA PHE A 62 -10.05 9.90 -1.25
C PHE A 62 -10.63 10.82 -2.34
N SER A 63 -10.86 12.07 -1.95
CA SER A 63 -11.43 13.12 -2.78
C SER A 63 -10.31 13.54 -3.72
N VAL A 64 -10.16 12.80 -4.80
CA VAL A 64 -9.30 13.19 -5.92
C VAL A 64 -9.93 14.43 -6.55
N GLN A 65 -9.57 15.62 -6.06
CA GLN A 65 -10.13 16.88 -6.56
C GLN A 65 -9.55 17.23 -7.94
N ASP A 66 -8.43 16.61 -8.34
CA ASP A 66 -7.78 16.84 -9.65
C ASP A 66 -8.10 15.74 -10.67
N GLY A 67 -8.79 16.12 -11.75
CA GLY A 67 -9.21 15.21 -12.83
C GLY A 67 -8.06 14.52 -13.58
N SER A 68 -6.85 15.11 -13.58
CA SER A 68 -5.64 14.50 -14.15
C SER A 68 -5.14 13.32 -13.29
N PHE A 69 -5.13 13.48 -11.96
CA PHE A 69 -4.74 12.43 -11.02
C PHE A 69 -5.79 11.32 -10.96
N ALA A 70 -7.09 11.65 -11.07
CA ALA A 70 -8.17 10.66 -11.17
C ALA A 70 -8.00 9.74 -12.40
N THR A 71 -7.54 10.30 -13.52
CA THR A 71 -7.29 9.54 -14.75
C THR A 71 -6.08 8.61 -14.60
N LEU A 72 -5.03 9.01 -13.87
CA LEU A 72 -3.91 8.14 -13.53
C LEU A 72 -4.36 6.99 -12.61
N LEU A 73 -5.11 7.31 -11.54
CA LEU A 73 -5.64 6.34 -10.58
C LEU A 73 -6.58 5.32 -11.23
N SER A 74 -7.36 5.72 -12.24
CA SER A 74 -8.22 4.80 -13.00
C SER A 74 -7.46 3.68 -13.74
N ARG A 75 -6.14 3.83 -13.89
CA ARG A 75 -5.25 2.83 -14.49
C ARG A 75 -4.47 2.02 -13.44
N ILE A 76 -4.55 2.40 -12.18
CA ILE A 76 -3.84 1.76 -11.07
C ILE A 76 -4.83 0.80 -10.42
N ASP A 77 -4.42 -0.46 -10.29
CA ASP A 77 -5.18 -1.48 -9.58
C ASP A 77 -4.81 -1.48 -8.09
N ARG A 78 -3.53 -1.24 -7.78
CA ARG A 78 -3.01 -1.23 -6.40
C ARG A 78 -1.89 -0.23 -6.24
N LEU A 79 -1.95 0.52 -5.15
CA LEU A 79 -0.86 1.39 -4.68
C LEU A 79 -0.19 0.72 -3.48
N SER A 80 1.14 0.67 -3.50
CA SER A 80 1.93 0.15 -2.38
C SER A 80 3.02 1.14 -1.99
N VAL A 81 3.11 1.45 -0.70
CA VAL A 81 4.02 2.44 -0.13
C VAL A 81 4.73 1.81 1.05
N SER A 82 6.02 2.08 1.17
CA SER A 82 6.85 1.75 2.32
C SER A 82 7.39 3.05 2.92
N LEU A 83 7.11 3.27 4.20
CA LEU A 83 7.55 4.43 4.96
C LEU A 83 8.73 4.01 5.83
N TYR A 84 9.73 4.87 5.91
CA TYR A 84 10.90 4.63 6.74
C TYR A 84 11.42 5.93 7.35
N ASP A 85 12.00 5.85 8.54
CA ASP A 85 12.68 6.96 9.18
C ASP A 85 14.11 7.08 8.61
N PRO A 86 14.43 8.10 7.81
CA PRO A 86 15.78 8.27 7.29
C PRO A 86 16.80 8.63 8.38
N SER A 87 16.33 9.18 9.51
CA SER A 87 17.17 9.67 10.61
C SER A 87 17.49 8.60 11.66
N GLY A 88 16.76 7.48 11.66
CA GLY A 88 16.89 6.43 12.67
C GLY A 88 16.53 6.87 14.09
N ARG A 89 15.86 8.01 14.26
CA ARG A 89 15.45 8.57 15.56
C ARG A 89 14.33 7.75 16.21
N ALA A 90 13.50 7.10 15.40
CA ALA A 90 12.49 6.15 15.88
C ALA A 90 13.11 4.94 16.62
N GLU A 91 14.43 4.76 16.60
CA GLU A 91 15.13 3.76 17.43
C GLU A 91 15.32 4.18 18.89
N SER A 92 15.25 5.48 19.22
CA SER A 92 15.55 5.99 20.57
C SER A 92 14.32 6.26 21.43
N ASP A 93 13.21 6.71 20.83
CA ASP A 93 11.96 6.99 21.52
C ASP A 93 10.87 6.09 20.92
N GLY A 94 10.40 5.12 21.70
CA GLY A 94 9.58 3.99 21.24
C GLY A 94 8.16 4.32 20.75
N VAL A 95 7.88 5.57 20.39
CA VAL A 95 6.58 6.06 19.91
C VAL A 95 6.81 6.96 18.72
N VAL A 96 6.16 6.64 17.58
CA VAL A 96 6.07 7.58 16.46
C VAL A 96 4.70 8.22 16.52
N GLN A 97 4.66 9.49 16.87
CA GLN A 97 3.43 10.27 16.81
C GLN A 97 3.09 10.61 15.35
N ALA A 98 1.81 10.94 15.09
CA ALA A 98 1.34 11.20 13.72
C ALA A 98 2.03 12.43 13.08
N ASP A 99 2.48 13.39 13.87
CA ASP A 99 3.29 14.54 13.44
C ASP A 99 4.75 14.17 13.13
N GLU A 100 5.28 13.11 13.74
CA GLU A 100 6.63 12.59 13.44
C GLU A 100 6.68 11.80 12.12
N LEU A 101 5.54 11.31 11.62
CA LEU A 101 5.44 10.72 10.27
C LEU A 101 5.76 11.73 9.16
N ALA A 102 5.65 13.04 9.42
CA ALA A 102 6.03 14.06 8.46
C ALA A 102 7.55 14.06 8.16
N ALA A 103 8.37 13.51 9.05
CA ALA A 103 9.81 13.35 8.86
C ALA A 103 10.18 12.02 8.17
N TYR A 104 9.23 11.13 7.96
CA TYR A 104 9.47 9.86 7.26
C TYR A 104 9.60 10.10 5.77
N GLU A 105 10.53 9.38 5.17
CA GLU A 105 10.62 9.25 3.72
C GLU A 105 9.80 8.04 3.26
N TYR A 106 9.45 8.04 1.97
CA TYR A 106 8.69 6.94 1.40
C TYR A 106 9.22 6.52 0.05
N TYR A 107 8.98 5.25 -0.25
CA TYR A 107 9.16 4.69 -1.58
C TYR A 107 8.06 3.67 -1.84
N GLY A 108 7.75 3.43 -3.10
CA GLY A 108 6.61 2.60 -3.42
C GLY A 108 6.50 2.25 -4.88
N GLY A 109 5.34 1.72 -5.23
CA GLY A 109 4.98 1.48 -6.60
C GLY A 109 3.49 1.34 -6.79
N ALA A 110 3.04 1.75 -7.97
CA ALA A 110 1.70 1.56 -8.46
C ALA A 110 1.70 0.43 -9.49
N GLU A 111 0.81 -0.55 -9.27
CA GLU A 111 0.58 -1.67 -10.18
C GLU A 111 -0.74 -1.47 -10.92
N GLY A 112 -0.78 -1.78 -12.22
CA GLY A 112 -2.01 -1.69 -13.00
C GLY A 112 -1.75 -1.62 -14.50
N ASN A 113 -2.65 -0.99 -15.25
CA ASN A 113 -2.52 -0.79 -16.69
C ASN A 113 -1.61 0.40 -17.03
N ILE A 114 -0.30 0.22 -16.80
CA ILE A 114 0.73 1.26 -16.94
C ILE A 114 1.65 0.91 -18.13
N PRO A 115 1.45 1.49 -19.33
CA PRO A 115 2.35 1.31 -20.47
C PRO A 115 3.65 2.10 -20.24
N ALA A 116 4.76 1.43 -19.93
CA ALA A 116 5.99 2.09 -19.52
C ALA A 116 6.54 3.07 -20.56
N PHE A 117 6.44 2.73 -21.84
CA PHE A 117 6.84 3.64 -22.92
C PHE A 117 6.04 4.94 -22.88
N LEU A 118 4.71 4.86 -22.83
CA LEU A 118 3.83 6.03 -22.84
C LEU A 118 4.01 6.86 -21.57
N THR A 119 4.05 6.21 -20.40
CA THR A 119 4.24 6.89 -19.11
C THR A 119 5.57 7.64 -19.08
N ASN A 120 6.68 7.01 -19.45
CA ASN A 120 7.99 7.66 -19.46
C ASN A 120 8.09 8.76 -20.55
N SER A 121 7.42 8.59 -21.69
CA SER A 121 7.34 9.64 -22.71
C SER A 121 6.57 10.86 -22.23
N MET A 122 5.47 10.67 -21.50
CA MET A 122 4.70 11.77 -20.90
C MET A 122 5.56 12.55 -19.89
N LEU A 123 6.23 11.84 -18.98
CA LEU A 123 7.13 12.45 -18.00
C LEU A 123 8.30 13.22 -18.64
N LEU A 124 8.79 12.75 -19.79
CA LEU A 124 9.85 13.45 -20.52
C LEU A 124 9.39 14.75 -21.20
N TRP A 125 8.11 14.87 -21.52
CA TRP A 125 7.54 15.98 -22.30
C TRP A 125 6.87 17.05 -21.42
N ASP A 126 6.74 16.77 -20.12
CA ASP A 126 6.17 17.69 -19.15
C ASP A 126 7.31 18.46 -18.47
N ASP A 127 7.31 19.78 -18.63
CA ASP A 127 8.34 20.69 -18.12
C ASP A 127 8.43 20.70 -16.58
N ALA A 128 7.43 20.18 -15.87
CA ALA A 128 7.46 20.03 -14.43
C ALA A 128 8.36 18.87 -13.95
N TRP A 129 8.81 18.00 -14.86
CA TRP A 129 9.62 16.83 -14.55
C TRP A 129 11.03 16.96 -15.11
N GLU A 130 12.01 16.97 -14.21
CA GLU A 130 13.42 16.92 -14.57
C GLU A 130 13.87 15.48 -14.79
N LYS A 131 14.51 15.19 -15.92
CA LYS A 131 15.11 13.89 -16.18
C LYS A 131 16.46 13.78 -15.45
N ILE A 132 16.56 12.81 -14.54
CA ILE A 132 17.80 12.46 -13.84
C ILE A 132 18.37 11.17 -14.44
N GLU A 133 19.70 11.12 -14.62
CA GLU A 133 20.43 9.92 -15.04
C GLU A 133 21.45 9.52 -13.98
N GLU A 134 21.30 8.31 -13.44
CA GLU A 134 22.21 7.74 -12.46
C GLU A 134 22.73 6.38 -12.96
N GLY A 135 23.96 6.39 -13.48
CA GLY A 135 24.56 5.23 -14.12
C GLY A 135 23.81 4.84 -15.41
N LYS A 136 23.14 3.68 -15.39
CA LYS A 136 22.32 3.18 -16.53
C LYS A 136 20.82 3.37 -16.31
N ILE A 137 20.44 3.95 -15.18
CA ILE A 137 19.05 4.16 -14.80
C ILE A 137 18.71 5.62 -15.04
N ARG A 138 17.49 5.84 -15.53
CA ARG A 138 16.90 7.17 -15.64
C ARG A 138 15.61 7.19 -14.84
N TYR A 139 15.33 8.32 -14.22
CA TYR A 139 14.06 8.61 -13.55
C TYR A 139 13.72 10.08 -13.72
N TYR A 140 12.55 10.47 -13.28
CA TYR A 140 12.01 11.82 -13.44
C TYR A 140 11.68 12.40 -12.08
N ARG A 141 12.21 13.58 -11.80
CA ARG A 141 12.07 14.29 -10.53
C ARG A 141 11.13 15.46 -10.68
N ASN A 142 10.20 15.61 -9.75
CA ASN A 142 9.38 16.80 -9.61
C ASN A 142 9.68 17.43 -8.25
N GLU A 143 10.40 18.56 -8.24
CA GLU A 143 10.80 19.23 -7.00
C GLU A 143 9.59 19.79 -6.23
N TRP A 144 8.55 20.23 -6.94
CA TRP A 144 7.36 20.81 -6.32
C TRP A 144 6.56 19.76 -5.55
N LEU A 145 6.46 18.55 -6.11
CA LEU A 145 5.82 17.39 -5.46
C LEU A 145 6.76 16.67 -4.48
N GLY A 146 8.07 16.93 -4.54
CA GLY A 146 9.08 16.14 -3.83
C GLY A 146 9.00 14.66 -4.19
N LEU A 147 8.88 14.37 -5.50
CA LEU A 147 8.61 13.01 -5.98
C LEU A 147 9.51 12.66 -7.15
N ASP A 148 10.17 11.51 -7.04
CA ASP A 148 10.87 10.83 -8.13
C ASP A 148 10.04 9.68 -8.65
N VAL A 149 9.91 9.55 -9.96
CA VAL A 149 9.10 8.51 -10.60
C VAL A 149 9.76 7.92 -11.83
N TYR A 150 9.48 6.65 -12.10
CA TYR A 150 9.83 6.00 -13.36
C TYR A 150 9.08 4.69 -13.55
N ALA A 151 8.69 4.38 -14.79
CA ALA A 151 8.10 3.10 -15.14
C ALA A 151 9.18 2.16 -15.71
N PRO A 152 9.80 1.26 -14.92
CA PRO A 152 10.88 0.39 -15.40
C PRO A 152 10.38 -0.69 -16.36
N LYS A 153 9.11 -1.09 -16.23
CA LYS A 153 8.47 -2.11 -17.06
C LYS A 153 6.97 -1.87 -17.11
N ASN A 154 6.32 -2.39 -18.15
CA ASN A 154 4.87 -2.33 -18.26
C ASN A 154 4.21 -2.90 -17.01
N GLY A 155 3.21 -2.19 -16.53
CA GLY A 155 2.38 -2.53 -15.39
C GLY A 155 2.93 -2.12 -14.02
N LEU A 156 4.05 -1.40 -13.97
CA LEU A 156 4.65 -0.91 -12.74
C LEU A 156 5.20 0.51 -12.92
N LEU A 157 4.76 1.42 -12.05
CA LEU A 157 5.35 2.75 -11.87
C LEU A 157 5.97 2.79 -10.47
N LEU A 158 7.29 2.99 -10.40
CA LEU A 158 8.00 3.19 -9.14
C LEU A 158 7.99 4.66 -8.77
N PHE A 159 7.93 4.94 -7.47
CA PHE A 159 8.07 6.30 -6.95
C PHE A 159 8.81 6.34 -5.61
N ALA A 160 9.40 7.49 -5.29
CA ALA A 160 10.03 7.75 -4.00
C ALA A 160 10.09 9.26 -3.71
N SER A 161 10.18 9.64 -2.44
CA SER A 161 10.25 11.06 -2.04
C SER A 161 11.61 11.71 -2.27
N ASP A 162 12.71 10.95 -2.21
CA ASP A 162 14.08 11.51 -2.39
C ASP A 162 15.10 10.47 -2.88
N ASN A 163 14.94 9.20 -2.46
CA ASN A 163 15.84 8.11 -2.82
C ASN A 163 15.19 7.11 -3.77
N TYR A 164 15.02 7.51 -5.04
CA TYR A 164 14.48 6.62 -6.08
C TYR A 164 15.28 5.32 -6.25
N MET A 165 16.61 5.41 -6.15
CA MET A 165 17.48 4.24 -6.33
C MET A 165 17.27 3.19 -5.24
N LYS A 166 16.92 3.58 -4.01
CA LYS A 166 16.46 2.64 -2.97
C LYS A 166 15.25 1.87 -3.44
N ALA A 167 14.21 2.55 -3.95
CA ALA A 167 13.02 1.88 -4.47
C ALA A 167 13.39 0.89 -5.58
N TYR A 168 14.12 1.36 -6.59
CA TYR A 168 14.50 0.57 -7.75
C TYR A 168 15.35 -0.67 -7.40
N GLU A 169 16.39 -0.52 -6.59
CA GLU A 169 17.27 -1.63 -6.24
C GLU A 169 16.59 -2.63 -5.30
N THR A 170 15.79 -2.17 -4.34
CA THR A 170 15.20 -3.05 -3.32
C THR A 170 13.92 -3.76 -3.77
N THR A 171 13.09 -3.13 -4.60
CA THR A 171 11.78 -3.70 -4.96
C THR A 171 11.73 -4.24 -6.38
N TYR A 172 12.67 -3.86 -7.25
CA TYR A 172 12.67 -4.26 -8.66
C TYR A 172 13.93 -5.03 -9.09
N LYS A 173 15.14 -4.48 -8.92
CA LYS A 173 16.35 -5.05 -9.52
C LYS A 173 17.01 -6.17 -8.70
N ASN A 174 17.26 -5.93 -7.41
CA ASN A 174 17.85 -6.92 -6.48
C ASN A 174 16.81 -7.36 -5.45
N ARG A 175 15.60 -7.60 -5.95
CA ARG A 175 14.40 -7.85 -5.16
C ARG A 175 14.57 -9.10 -4.27
N THR A 176 14.26 -8.94 -2.99
CA THR A 176 14.16 -10.05 -2.02
C THR A 176 12.84 -9.91 -1.26
N THR A 177 12.04 -10.97 -1.24
CA THR A 177 10.77 -11.00 -0.50
C THR A 177 11.01 -10.99 1.01
N ARG A 178 10.31 -10.11 1.71
CA ARG A 178 10.36 -9.93 3.17
C ARG A 178 9.02 -10.23 3.82
N ILE A 179 7.91 -9.99 3.12
CA ILE A 179 6.57 -10.33 3.58
C ILE A 179 6.23 -11.76 3.13
N PRO A 180 5.90 -12.68 4.05
CA PRO A 180 5.48 -14.03 3.71
C PRO A 180 4.31 -14.07 2.72
N ALA A 181 4.34 -15.02 1.79
CA ALA A 181 3.37 -15.11 0.69
C ALA A 181 1.91 -15.14 1.16
N ALA A 182 1.58 -15.93 2.18
CA ALA A 182 0.22 -16.02 2.71
C ALA A 182 -0.31 -14.68 3.25
N LEU A 183 0.55 -13.89 3.90
CA LEU A 183 0.22 -12.57 4.42
C LEU A 183 0.03 -11.56 3.29
N ALA A 184 0.92 -11.61 2.29
CA ALA A 184 0.82 -10.75 1.13
C ALA A 184 -0.41 -11.06 0.29
N ASP A 185 -0.78 -12.32 0.11
CA ASP A 185 -2.00 -12.70 -0.61
C ASP A 185 -3.26 -12.20 0.11
N ARG A 186 -3.26 -12.16 1.45
CA ARG A 186 -4.35 -11.56 2.22
C ARG A 186 -4.42 -10.06 1.98
N MET A 187 -3.28 -9.35 2.07
CA MET A 187 -3.20 -7.90 1.80
C MET A 187 -3.60 -7.54 0.35
N ALA A 188 -3.26 -8.38 -0.63
CA ALA A 188 -3.60 -8.16 -2.03
C ALA A 188 -5.10 -8.33 -2.34
N LYS A 189 -5.81 -9.10 -1.51
CA LYS A 189 -7.26 -9.32 -1.63
C LYS A 189 -8.09 -8.32 -0.80
N SER A 190 -7.48 -7.63 0.14
CA SER A 190 -8.14 -6.64 0.98
C SER A 190 -8.19 -5.27 0.30
N LEU A 191 -9.15 -4.44 0.69
CA LEU A 191 -9.23 -3.04 0.25
C LEU A 191 -8.03 -2.25 0.74
N PHE A 192 -7.58 -2.59 1.93
CA PHE A 192 -6.48 -1.96 2.61
C PHE A 192 -5.62 -3.03 3.30
N GLY A 193 -4.31 -2.89 3.24
CA GLY A 193 -3.36 -3.75 3.94
C GLY A 193 -2.24 -2.94 4.58
N PHE A 194 -1.92 -3.26 5.83
CA PHE A 194 -0.83 -2.71 6.61
C PHE A 194 0.06 -3.85 7.06
N TYR A 195 1.37 -3.68 6.91
CA TYR A 195 2.38 -4.60 7.42
C TYR A 195 3.51 -3.82 8.08
N VAL A 196 4.03 -4.38 9.16
CA VAL A 196 5.28 -3.94 9.77
C VAL A 196 6.04 -5.15 10.29
N GLY A 197 7.32 -5.24 9.91
CA GLY A 197 8.25 -6.27 10.35
C GLY A 197 9.23 -5.70 11.38
N SER A 198 9.38 -6.40 12.50
CA SER A 198 10.25 -6.03 13.63
C SER A 198 10.12 -4.54 13.98
N PRO A 199 8.92 -4.08 14.37
CA PRO A 199 8.66 -2.68 14.60
C PRO A 199 9.61 -2.11 15.67
N LYS A 200 10.35 -1.05 15.31
CA LYS A 200 11.23 -0.32 16.22
C LYS A 200 10.49 0.80 16.95
N ALA A 201 9.55 1.42 16.25
CA ALA A 201 8.50 2.25 16.82
C ALA A 201 7.15 1.81 16.24
N MET A 202 6.08 1.99 17.00
CA MET A 202 4.75 1.53 16.62
C MET A 202 3.78 2.71 16.55
N MET A 203 3.04 2.77 15.45
CA MET A 203 1.90 3.67 15.31
C MET A 203 0.69 3.09 16.06
N GLU A 204 -0.06 3.95 16.75
CA GLU A 204 -1.33 3.56 17.37
C GLU A 204 -2.42 3.41 16.30
N ILE A 205 -2.90 2.18 16.08
CA ILE A 205 -3.84 1.85 15.00
C ILE A 205 -5.29 1.79 15.52
N GLY A 206 -5.64 2.61 16.52
CA GLY A 206 -6.99 2.65 17.10
C GLY A 206 -7.43 1.36 17.83
N LEU A 207 -6.52 0.41 18.04
CA LEU A 207 -6.79 -0.86 18.74
C LEU A 207 -6.56 -0.77 20.26
N ALA A 208 -6.18 0.41 20.77
CA ALA A 208 -5.86 0.67 22.18
C ALA A 208 -4.88 -0.37 22.78
N ILE A 209 -3.96 -0.90 21.97
CA ILE A 209 -2.96 -1.87 22.42
C ILE A 209 -1.86 -1.11 23.16
N PRO A 210 -1.53 -1.47 24.41
CA PRO A 210 -0.44 -0.82 25.13
C PRO A 210 0.88 -0.91 24.37
N GLN A 211 1.62 0.19 24.30
CA GLN A 211 2.88 0.28 23.56
C GLN A 211 3.93 -0.74 24.01
N SER A 212 3.96 -1.05 25.31
CA SER A 212 4.85 -2.06 25.88
C SER A 212 4.59 -3.46 25.32
N VAL A 213 3.36 -3.75 24.90
CA VAL A 213 2.99 -5.00 24.23
C VAL A 213 3.38 -4.92 22.76
N LEU A 214 3.10 -3.79 22.10
CA LEU A 214 3.47 -3.56 20.71
C LEU A 214 4.99 -3.69 20.47
N ALA A 215 5.84 -3.22 21.39
CA ALA A 215 7.31 -3.39 21.33
C ALA A 215 7.79 -4.86 21.40
N GLN A 216 6.91 -5.78 21.80
CA GLN A 216 7.18 -7.22 21.85
C GLN A 216 6.63 -7.97 20.62
N THR A 217 6.15 -7.23 19.62
CA THR A 217 5.68 -7.75 18.33
C THR A 217 6.88 -8.05 17.44
N ASP A 218 6.87 -9.21 16.78
CA ASP A 218 7.84 -9.55 15.73
C ASP A 218 7.35 -9.12 14.36
N SER A 219 6.05 -9.28 14.09
CA SER A 219 5.41 -8.74 12.89
C SER A 219 3.93 -8.51 13.11
N MET A 220 3.36 -7.57 12.37
CA MET A 220 1.93 -7.30 12.40
C MET A 220 1.42 -7.07 10.99
N VAL A 221 0.32 -7.76 10.66
CA VAL A 221 -0.48 -7.53 9.46
C VAL A 221 -1.88 -7.16 9.89
N LEU A 222 -2.38 -6.05 9.37
CA LEU A 222 -3.78 -5.64 9.52
C LEU A 222 -4.37 -5.39 8.13
N VAL A 223 -5.61 -5.80 7.93
CA VAL A 223 -6.32 -5.66 6.65
C VAL A 223 -7.74 -5.21 6.87
N ILE A 224 -8.26 -4.34 6.00
CA ILE A 224 -9.68 -4.00 5.97
C ILE A 224 -10.32 -4.82 4.84
N GLU A 225 -11.25 -5.68 5.25
CA GLU A 225 -11.93 -6.66 4.41
C GLU A 225 -13.42 -6.34 4.37
N GLU A 226 -14.02 -6.36 3.18
CA GLU A 226 -15.46 -6.26 3.01
C GLU A 226 -16.08 -7.66 3.15
N GLN A 227 -16.99 -7.82 4.11
CA GLN A 227 -17.76 -9.05 4.30
C GLN A 227 -19.22 -8.81 3.92
N GLU A 228 -19.79 -9.70 3.09
CA GLU A 228 -21.15 -9.58 2.53
C GLU A 228 -22.24 -9.28 3.57
N GLN A 229 -22.09 -9.77 4.82
CA GLN A 229 -23.11 -9.63 5.87
C GLN A 229 -22.74 -8.62 6.97
N LYS A 230 -21.47 -8.22 7.10
CA LYS A 230 -20.97 -7.39 8.21
C LYS A 230 -20.40 -6.05 7.77
N GLY A 231 -20.41 -5.76 6.47
CA GLY A 231 -19.79 -4.56 5.92
C GLY A 231 -18.26 -4.61 6.06
N MET A 232 -17.64 -3.47 6.37
CA MET A 232 -16.19 -3.38 6.53
C MET A 232 -15.75 -3.95 7.87
N THR A 233 -14.76 -4.84 7.83
CA THR A 233 -14.23 -5.51 9.02
C THR A 233 -12.70 -5.45 9.03
N LEU A 234 -12.13 -5.42 10.22
CA LEU A 234 -10.70 -5.58 10.45
C LEU A 234 -10.35 -7.05 10.57
N GLY A 235 -9.44 -7.49 9.72
CA GLY A 235 -8.71 -8.73 9.83
C GLY A 235 -7.25 -8.48 10.18
N GLY A 236 -6.56 -9.46 10.74
CA GLY A 236 -5.14 -9.31 10.98
C GLY A 236 -4.48 -10.51 11.63
N ILE A 237 -3.16 -10.45 11.68
CA ILE A 237 -2.29 -11.40 12.39
C ILE A 237 -1.21 -10.58 13.08
N VAL A 238 -1.11 -10.74 14.40
CA VAL A 238 -0.05 -10.13 15.22
C VAL A 238 0.82 -11.25 15.77
N THR A 239 2.05 -11.34 15.27
CA THR A 239 3.03 -12.34 15.71
C THR A 239 3.91 -11.73 16.80
N MET A 240 3.99 -12.39 17.94
CA MET A 240 4.71 -11.93 19.12
C MET A 240 6.02 -12.71 19.28
N LYS A 241 6.97 -12.15 20.03
CA LYS A 241 8.24 -12.82 20.38
C LYS A 241 8.12 -14.13 21.14
N SER A 242 6.93 -14.43 21.69
CA SER A 242 6.68 -15.71 22.37
C SER A 242 5.18 -16.02 22.50
N PRO A 243 4.81 -17.31 22.64
CA PRO A 243 3.44 -17.73 22.91
C PRO A 243 2.82 -17.10 24.16
N LYS A 244 3.62 -16.84 25.20
CA LYS A 244 3.14 -16.19 26.44
C LYS A 244 2.72 -14.73 26.19
N LEU A 245 3.45 -14.03 25.34
CA LEU A 245 3.13 -12.66 24.94
C LEU A 245 1.90 -12.63 24.02
N ALA A 246 1.80 -13.57 23.08
CA ALA A 246 0.62 -13.74 22.23
C ALA A 246 -0.65 -14.00 23.05
N ASN A 247 -0.58 -14.89 24.06
CA ASN A 247 -1.69 -15.12 24.96
C ASN A 247 -2.09 -13.86 25.73
N SER A 248 -1.11 -13.07 26.21
CA SER A 248 -1.37 -11.79 26.89
C SER A 248 -2.06 -10.79 25.96
N LEU A 249 -1.60 -10.67 24.72
CA LEU A 249 -2.22 -9.82 23.70
C LEU A 249 -3.66 -10.27 23.39
N SER A 250 -3.90 -11.57 23.23
CA SER A 250 -5.23 -12.13 22.98
C SER A 250 -6.22 -11.76 24.10
N ILE A 251 -5.80 -11.84 25.36
CA ILE A 251 -6.61 -11.44 26.52
C ILE A 251 -6.90 -9.93 26.49
N LEU A 252 -5.89 -9.10 26.21
CA LEU A 252 -6.05 -7.65 26.14
C LEU A 252 -7.02 -7.22 25.04
N LEU A 253 -6.88 -7.78 23.83
CA LEU A 253 -7.77 -7.50 22.70
C LEU A 253 -9.22 -7.91 23.02
N LYS A 254 -9.42 -9.11 23.58
CA LYS A 254 -10.76 -9.58 24.02
C LYS A 254 -11.36 -8.67 25.08
N SER A 255 -10.58 -8.27 26.07
CA SER A 255 -11.03 -7.39 27.16
C SER A 255 -11.40 -6.00 26.64
N SER A 256 -10.56 -5.41 25.78
CA SER A 256 -10.80 -4.11 25.13
C SER A 256 -12.09 -4.15 24.31
N TYR A 257 -12.24 -5.15 23.45
CA TYR A 257 -13.44 -5.32 22.62
C TYR A 257 -14.73 -5.48 23.45
N ILE A 258 -14.71 -6.30 24.50
CA ILE A 258 -15.85 -6.48 25.41
C ILE A 258 -16.19 -5.17 26.12
N SER A 259 -15.16 -4.44 26.58
CA SER A 259 -15.34 -3.15 27.26
C SER A 259 -16.02 -2.14 26.35
N ASP A 260 -15.58 -2.02 25.10
CA ASP A 260 -16.15 -1.08 24.13
C ASP A 260 -17.59 -1.44 23.74
N LYS A 261 -17.87 -2.71 23.42
CA LYS A 261 -19.24 -3.15 23.13
C LYS A 261 -20.18 -2.89 24.32
N ARG A 262 -19.72 -3.08 25.56
CA ARG A 262 -20.50 -2.74 26.77
C ARG A 262 -20.71 -1.24 26.92
N ARG A 263 -19.68 -0.41 26.69
CA ARG A 263 -19.75 1.06 26.74
C ARG A 263 -20.82 1.59 25.77
N ASN A 264 -20.88 1.00 24.57
CA ASN A 264 -21.80 1.41 23.51
C ASN A 264 -23.16 0.70 23.55
N LYS A 265 -23.38 -0.20 24.53
CA LYS A 265 -24.61 -1.01 24.69
C LYS A 265 -24.90 -1.90 23.48
N GLU A 266 -23.86 -2.39 22.83
CA GLU A 266 -23.94 -3.29 21.68
C GLU A 266 -23.87 -4.76 22.12
N PRO A 267 -24.50 -5.69 21.38
CA PRO A 267 -24.36 -7.12 21.64
C PRO A 267 -22.91 -7.57 21.41
N LEU A 268 -22.41 -8.46 22.27
CA LEU A 268 -21.04 -8.98 22.16
C LEU A 268 -20.82 -9.88 20.94
N GLY A 269 -21.88 -10.52 20.45
CA GLY A 269 -21.80 -11.52 19.38
C GLY A 269 -21.04 -12.79 19.81
N ASP A 270 -20.62 -13.59 18.82
CA ASP A 270 -19.73 -14.74 19.03
C ASP A 270 -18.27 -14.28 19.04
N LEU A 271 -17.65 -14.33 20.22
CA LEU A 271 -16.25 -13.97 20.44
C LEU A 271 -15.27 -15.12 20.12
N THR A 272 -15.79 -16.34 19.99
CA THR A 272 -14.99 -17.58 19.93
C THR A 272 -14.03 -17.57 18.75
N ASN A 273 -14.48 -17.01 17.62
CA ASN A 273 -13.74 -16.99 16.37
C ASN A 273 -13.10 -15.63 16.05
N LEU A 274 -13.34 -14.61 16.88
CA LEU A 274 -12.90 -13.23 16.63
C LEU A 274 -11.41 -13.04 16.88
N PHE A 275 -10.90 -13.63 17.97
CA PHE A 275 -9.50 -13.58 18.39
C PHE A 275 -8.99 -14.99 18.66
N ILE A 276 -8.29 -15.56 17.68
CA ILE A 276 -7.75 -16.92 17.73
C ILE A 276 -6.27 -16.84 18.07
N LEU A 277 -5.85 -17.60 19.08
CA LEU A 277 -4.45 -17.74 19.45
C LEU A 277 -3.91 -19.00 18.77
N GLU A 278 -2.84 -18.87 17.99
CA GLU A 278 -2.13 -19.97 17.35
C GLU A 278 -0.64 -19.78 17.62
N ASP A 279 -0.05 -20.65 18.44
CA ASP A 279 1.33 -20.56 18.91
C ASP A 279 1.71 -19.17 19.46
N ASP A 280 2.53 -18.42 18.72
CA ASP A 280 3.01 -17.07 19.03
C ASP A 280 2.26 -15.96 18.27
N ALA A 281 1.18 -16.30 17.57
CA ALA A 281 0.37 -15.38 16.79
C ALA A 281 -1.06 -15.22 17.34
N VAL A 282 -1.58 -14.00 17.23
CA VAL A 282 -2.99 -13.69 17.47
C VAL A 282 -3.64 -13.29 16.17
N HIS A 283 -4.63 -14.08 15.75
CA HIS A 283 -5.44 -13.83 14.56
C HIS A 283 -6.68 -13.04 14.93
N ILE A 284 -6.91 -11.95 14.20
CA ILE A 284 -8.10 -11.11 14.27
C ILE A 284 -8.95 -11.44 13.04
N ASN A 285 -10.17 -11.91 13.25
CA ASN A 285 -11.05 -12.38 12.17
C ASN A 285 -12.36 -11.61 12.14
N GLY A 286 -12.45 -10.63 11.25
CA GLY A 286 -13.71 -9.96 10.95
C GLY A 286 -14.25 -9.14 12.12
N MET A 287 -13.37 -8.38 12.77
CA MET A 287 -13.78 -7.43 13.82
C MET A 287 -14.45 -6.22 13.18
N GLU A 288 -15.70 -5.95 13.53
CA GLU A 288 -16.38 -4.73 13.09
C GLU A 288 -15.62 -3.52 13.59
N LEU A 289 -15.33 -2.58 12.68
CA LEU A 289 -14.70 -1.32 13.01
C LEU A 289 -15.78 -0.37 13.54
N SER A 290 -15.54 0.28 14.68
CA SER A 290 -16.35 1.42 15.10
C SER A 290 -16.11 2.61 14.17
N ASP A 291 -17.04 3.58 14.14
CA ASP A 291 -16.85 4.82 13.38
C ASP A 291 -15.57 5.56 13.79
N GLU A 292 -15.24 5.55 15.09
CA GLU A 292 -14.00 6.13 15.63
C GLU A 292 -12.76 5.40 15.10
N GLN A 293 -12.77 4.07 15.10
CA GLN A 293 -11.67 3.27 14.56
C GLN A 293 -11.53 3.46 13.05
N TYR A 294 -12.65 3.46 12.34
CA TYR A 294 -12.67 3.72 10.90
C TYR A 294 -12.14 5.12 10.60
N ALA A 295 -12.51 6.14 11.37
CA ALA A 295 -11.99 7.50 11.23
C ALA A 295 -10.49 7.61 11.57
N ALA A 296 -9.99 6.87 12.56
CA ALA A 296 -8.57 6.81 12.88
C ALA A 296 -7.76 6.17 11.74
N PHE A 297 -8.23 5.04 11.21
CA PHE A 297 -7.69 4.42 10.00
C PHE A 297 -7.71 5.38 8.82
N SER A 298 -8.85 6.03 8.59
CA SER A 298 -9.04 7.05 7.54
C SER A 298 -8.07 8.22 7.65
N THR A 299 -7.84 8.72 8.86
CA THR A 299 -6.94 9.85 9.11
C THR A 299 -5.51 9.43 8.88
N MET A 300 -5.12 8.24 9.37
CA MET A 300 -3.82 7.66 9.12
C MET A 300 -3.58 7.51 7.60
N PHE A 301 -4.55 6.98 6.85
CA PHE A 301 -4.44 6.88 5.40
C PHE A 301 -4.45 8.22 4.69
N GLY A 302 -5.25 9.18 5.14
CA GLY A 302 -5.24 10.54 4.62
C GLY A 302 -3.87 11.19 4.80
N SER A 303 -3.25 11.05 5.97
CA SER A 303 -1.90 11.56 6.23
C SER A 303 -0.86 10.85 5.37
N LEU A 304 -0.91 9.52 5.26
CA LEU A 304 0.01 8.77 4.41
C LEU A 304 -0.17 9.09 2.92
N ALA A 305 -1.42 9.24 2.48
CA ALA A 305 -1.77 9.65 1.13
C ALA A 305 -1.24 11.05 0.85
N ALA A 306 -1.53 12.04 1.70
CA ALA A 306 -1.06 13.42 1.56
C ALA A 306 0.47 13.52 1.49
N LEU A 307 1.17 12.72 2.30
CA LEU A 307 2.64 12.59 2.23
C LEU A 307 3.08 12.06 0.85
N THR A 308 2.38 11.05 0.32
CA THR A 308 2.71 10.42 -0.98
C THR A 308 2.24 11.19 -2.21
N THR A 309 1.23 12.06 -2.08
CA THR A 309 0.66 12.85 -3.18
C THR A 309 1.19 14.29 -3.20
N GLY A 310 2.08 14.65 -2.28
CA GLY A 310 2.74 15.96 -2.26
C GLY A 310 1.75 17.11 -2.01
N ASP A 311 0.74 16.90 -1.16
CA ASP A 311 -0.21 17.97 -0.84
C ASP A 311 0.56 19.20 -0.30
N LYS A 312 0.24 20.38 -0.87
CA LYS A 312 1.03 21.62 -0.82
C LYS A 312 1.93 21.77 0.42
N ARG A 313 3.25 21.72 0.21
CA ARG A 313 4.20 22.41 1.09
C ARG A 313 4.05 23.93 0.96
#